data_AF-A0A849KL59-F1
#
_entry.id   AF-A0A849KL59-F1
#
_cell.length_a   1.000
_cell.length_b   1.000
_cell.length_c   1.000
_cell.angle_alpha   90.00
_cell.angle_beta   90.00
_cell.angle_gamma   90.00
#
_symmetry.space_group_name_H-M   'P 1'
#
loop_
_entity.id
_entity.type
_entity.pdbx_description
1 polymer ?
#
loop_
_entity_poly.entity_id
_entity_poly.type
_entity_poly.pdbx_seq_one_letter_code
_entity_poly.pdbx_strand_id
1 'polypeptide(L)'
;MNELLEHPDELQRMHAVATPAARLRVIKQRLAGTHGETGSTRLVTVVSAVEALARSLVVHSAGRPSSTAEMRHRQFRTSGPVELVEEVLRLRGAKSGLEHFDRDAWELFEVATRYRDLIVHECTSIGPDRHPHLIAATEAVLRGLVELAGLEARPKAVG
;
A
#
# COMPACT_ATOMS: atom_id res chain seq x y z
N MET A 1 -19.26 -21.15 17.08
CA MET A 1 -18.50 -19.89 16.96
C MET A 1 -18.82 -19.31 15.60
N ASN A 2 -19.16 -18.02 15.51
CA ASN A 2 -19.64 -17.44 14.25
C ASN A 2 -18.44 -17.11 13.35
N GLU A 3 -18.30 -17.82 12.23
CA GLU A 3 -17.21 -17.68 11.26
C GLU A 3 -16.97 -16.22 10.83
N LEU A 4 -18.05 -15.42 10.73
CA LEU A 4 -17.97 -14.00 10.37
C LEU A 4 -17.28 -13.13 11.44
N LEU A 5 -17.27 -13.56 12.70
CA LEU A 5 -16.62 -12.82 13.80
C LEU A 5 -15.13 -13.13 13.92
N GLU A 6 -14.68 -14.31 13.48
CA GLU A 6 -13.27 -14.71 13.55
C GLU A 6 -12.49 -14.36 12.28
N HIS A 7 -13.20 -14.27 11.16
CA HIS A 7 -12.61 -14.02 9.84
C HIS A 7 -11.73 -12.76 9.76
N PRO A 8 -12.05 -11.60 10.38
CA PRO A 8 -11.18 -10.43 10.35
C PRO A 8 -9.80 -10.67 10.98
N ASP A 9 -9.75 -11.36 12.12
CA ASP A 9 -8.50 -11.67 12.82
C ASP A 9 -7.67 -12.71 12.07
N GLU A 10 -8.33 -13.67 11.41
CA GLU A 10 -7.69 -14.62 10.50
C GLU A 10 -7.10 -13.94 9.27
N LEU A 11 -7.88 -13.10 8.58
CA LEU A 11 -7.42 -12.31 7.45
C LEU A 11 -6.23 -11.43 7.84
N GLN A 12 -6.28 -10.79 9.00
CA GLN A 12 -5.19 -9.96 9.50
C GLN A 12 -3.93 -10.79 9.72
N ARG A 13 -4.02 -11.97 10.35
CA ARG A 13 -2.88 -12.87 10.53
C ARG A 13 -2.30 -13.34 9.20
N MET A 14 -3.16 -13.75 8.26
CA MET A 14 -2.75 -14.15 6.91
C MET A 14 -2.00 -13.03 6.19
N HIS A 15 -2.43 -11.77 6.34
CA HIS A 15 -1.75 -10.62 5.73
C HIS A 15 -0.43 -10.29 6.40
N ALA A 16 -0.33 -10.45 7.73
CA ALA A 16 0.90 -10.22 8.47
C ALA A 16 2.04 -11.16 8.03
N VAL A 17 1.73 -12.44 7.83
CA VAL A 17 2.75 -13.46 7.47
C VAL A 17 3.00 -13.54 5.96
N ALA A 18 2.13 -12.98 5.12
CA ALA A 18 2.30 -12.96 3.68
C ALA A 18 3.52 -12.12 3.27
N THR A 19 4.36 -12.70 2.39
CA THR A 19 5.53 -12.00 1.83
C THR A 19 5.11 -10.79 0.98
N PRO A 20 5.98 -9.78 0.82
CA PRO A 20 5.68 -8.63 -0.04
C PRO A 20 5.29 -9.01 -1.48
N ALA A 21 5.95 -10.02 -2.06
CA ALA A 21 5.61 -10.52 -3.38
C ALA A 21 4.21 -11.15 -3.43
N ALA A 22 3.83 -11.92 -2.40
CA ALA A 22 2.49 -12.49 -2.30
C ALA A 22 1.43 -11.39 -2.11
N ARG A 23 1.70 -10.36 -1.29
CA ARG A 23 0.81 -9.20 -1.15
C ARG A 23 0.67 -8.42 -2.44
N LEU A 24 1.75 -8.17 -3.16
CA LEU A 24 1.71 -7.48 -4.44
C LEU A 24 0.84 -8.22 -5.45
N ARG A 25 0.86 -9.56 -5.48
CA ARG A 25 -0.03 -10.35 -6.34
C ARG A 25 -1.51 -10.09 -6.06
N VAL A 26 -1.90 -10.12 -4.78
CA VAL A 26 -3.29 -9.84 -4.36
C VAL A 26 -3.68 -8.40 -4.68
N ILE A 27 -2.77 -7.44 -4.46
CA ILE A 27 -2.98 -6.04 -4.81
C ILE A 27 -3.23 -5.90 -6.31
N LYS A 28 -2.39 -6.50 -7.16
CA LYS A 28 -2.56 -6.48 -8.62
C LYS A 28 -3.90 -7.07 -9.06
N GLN A 29 -4.31 -8.19 -8.47
CA GLN A 29 -5.63 -8.79 -8.74
C GLN A 29 -6.78 -7.85 -8.37
N ARG A 30 -6.72 -7.20 -7.20
CA ARG A 30 -7.73 -6.22 -6.76
C ARG A 30 -7.79 -5.00 -7.68
N LEU A 31 -6.63 -4.44 -8.03
CA LEU A 31 -6.55 -3.28 -8.92
C LEU A 31 -7.01 -3.60 -10.35
N ALA A 32 -6.83 -4.83 -10.82
CA ALA A 32 -7.38 -5.26 -12.10
C ALA A 32 -8.90 -5.36 -12.06
N GLY A 33 -9.46 -5.89 -10.97
CA GLY A 33 -10.92 -5.99 -10.77
C GLY A 33 -11.62 -4.63 -10.70
N THR A 34 -10.95 -3.59 -10.19
CA THR A 34 -11.49 -2.22 -10.09
C THR A 34 -11.04 -1.33 -11.25
N HIS A 35 -10.51 -1.88 -12.34
CA HIS A 35 -9.97 -1.07 -13.45
C HIS A 35 -11.05 -0.22 -14.15
N GLY A 36 -12.28 -0.72 -14.23
CA GLY A 36 -13.43 0.01 -14.77
C GLY A 36 -14.11 0.94 -13.77
N GLU A 37 -13.69 0.92 -12.50
CA GLU A 37 -14.24 1.82 -11.48
C GLU A 37 -13.55 3.19 -11.58
N THR A 38 -14.35 4.25 -11.67
CA THR A 38 -13.88 5.63 -11.57
C THR A 38 -14.30 6.23 -10.23
N GLY A 39 -13.64 7.30 -9.81
CA GLY A 39 -14.08 8.08 -8.65
C GLY A 39 -13.54 7.55 -7.31
N SER A 40 -14.33 7.75 -6.25
CA SER A 40 -13.88 7.60 -4.86
C SER A 40 -13.49 6.16 -4.52
N THR A 41 -14.21 5.16 -5.00
CA THR A 41 -13.89 3.74 -4.75
C THR A 41 -12.51 3.37 -5.30
N ARG A 42 -12.19 3.84 -6.52
CA ARG A 42 -10.89 3.61 -7.13
C ARG A 42 -9.78 4.31 -6.33
N LEU A 43 -9.98 5.56 -5.96
CA LEU A 43 -9.03 6.31 -5.14
C LEU A 43 -8.74 5.59 -3.81
N VAL A 44 -9.77 5.21 -3.07
CA VAL A 44 -9.65 4.46 -1.81
C VAL A 44 -8.86 3.16 -2.05
N THR A 45 -9.19 2.42 -3.10
CA THR A 45 -8.54 1.15 -3.42
C THR A 45 -7.05 1.30 -3.72
N VAL A 46 -6.65 2.31 -4.50
CA VAL A 46 -5.25 2.53 -4.85
C VAL A 46 -4.44 3.02 -3.64
N VAL A 47 -5.00 3.90 -2.81
CA VAL A 47 -4.32 4.34 -1.57
C VAL A 47 -4.14 3.16 -0.60
N SER A 48 -5.18 2.33 -0.43
CA SER A 48 -5.09 1.10 0.37
C SER A 48 -4.10 0.09 -0.21
N ALA A 49 -3.87 0.07 -1.53
CA ALA A 49 -2.85 -0.77 -2.15
C ALA A 49 -1.43 -0.32 -1.77
N VAL A 50 -1.15 0.99 -1.82
CA VAL A 50 0.14 1.56 -1.35
C VAL A 50 0.36 1.20 0.12
N GLU A 51 -0.64 1.46 0.96
CA GLU A 51 -0.57 1.18 2.41
C GLU A 51 -0.30 -0.31 2.69
N ALA A 52 -1.03 -1.21 2.04
CA ALA A 52 -0.88 -2.64 2.23
C ALA A 52 0.50 -3.15 1.78
N LEU A 53 1.03 -2.63 0.66
CA LEU A 53 2.37 -3.00 0.20
C LEU A 53 3.44 -2.43 1.14
N ALA A 54 3.36 -1.15 1.47
CA ALA A 54 4.32 -0.50 2.35
C ALA A 54 4.37 -1.18 3.73
N ARG A 55 3.21 -1.50 4.32
CA ARG A 55 3.15 -2.27 5.57
C ARG A 55 3.83 -3.63 5.45
N SER A 56 3.57 -4.36 4.36
CA SER A 56 4.22 -5.66 4.13
C SER A 56 5.75 -5.51 4.00
N LEU A 57 6.22 -4.48 3.31
CA LEU A 57 7.66 -4.20 3.16
C LEU A 57 8.34 -3.86 4.49
N VAL A 58 7.69 -3.07 5.36
CA VAL A 58 8.21 -2.75 6.70
C VAL A 58 8.27 -3.99 7.59
N VAL A 59 7.21 -4.79 7.59
CA VAL A 59 7.08 -6.03 8.39
C VAL A 59 8.17 -7.04 8.01
N HIS A 60 8.46 -7.16 6.71
CA HIS A 60 9.41 -8.13 6.13
C HIS A 60 10.75 -7.48 5.69
N SER A 61 11.14 -6.37 6.32
CA SER A 61 12.43 -5.74 6.03
C SER A 61 13.62 -6.65 6.39
N ALA A 62 14.75 -6.47 5.69
CA ALA A 62 15.92 -7.33 5.86
C ALA A 62 16.46 -7.33 7.29
N GLY A 63 17.04 -8.46 7.72
CA GLY A 63 17.58 -8.63 9.07
C GLY A 63 16.52 -8.92 10.14
N ARG A 64 15.26 -9.12 9.74
CA ARG A 64 14.15 -9.39 10.65
C ARG A 64 13.65 -10.83 10.52
N PRO A 65 13.55 -11.60 11.63
CA PRO A 65 12.99 -12.94 11.58
C PRO A 65 11.51 -12.95 11.16
N SER A 66 11.10 -13.95 10.37
CA SER A 66 9.70 -14.14 9.99
C SER A 66 8.78 -14.40 11.18
N SER A 67 9.31 -15.01 12.25
CA SER A 67 8.57 -15.30 13.50
C SER A 67 8.04 -14.06 14.21
N THR A 68 8.53 -12.87 13.86
CA THR A 68 8.14 -11.59 14.47
C THR A 68 7.25 -10.75 13.54
N ALA A 69 6.81 -11.31 12.40
CA ALA A 69 5.97 -10.62 11.43
C ALA A 69 4.62 -10.17 12.02
N GLU A 70 3.93 -11.03 12.77
CA GLU A 70 2.65 -10.68 13.40
C GLU A 70 2.78 -9.53 14.39
N MET A 71 3.79 -9.58 15.27
CA MET A 71 4.06 -8.52 16.25
C MET A 71 4.29 -7.17 15.55
N ARG A 72 5.12 -7.16 14.49
CA ARG A 72 5.39 -5.94 13.72
C ARG A 72 4.17 -5.46 12.96
N HIS A 73 3.39 -6.37 12.39
CA HIS A 73 2.15 -5.98 11.73
C HIS A 73 1.19 -5.31 12.72
N ARG A 74 1.13 -5.75 13.98
CA ARG A 74 0.35 -5.06 15.03
C ARG A 74 0.93 -3.67 15.32
N GLN A 75 2.26 -3.54 15.42
CA GLN A 75 2.94 -2.26 15.66
C GLN A 75 2.64 -1.23 14.57
N PHE A 76 2.65 -1.64 13.29
CA PHE A 76 2.43 -0.77 12.13
C PHE A 76 0.97 -0.77 11.63
N ARG A 77 0.03 -1.31 12.42
CA ARG A 77 -1.38 -1.41 12.01
C ARG A 77 -2.03 -0.04 11.90
N THR A 78 -1.70 0.86 12.82
CA THR A 78 -2.28 2.20 12.91
C THR A 78 -1.51 3.25 12.14
N SER A 79 -0.36 2.89 11.56
CA SER A 79 0.44 3.80 10.74
C SER A 79 -0.28 4.07 9.42
N GLY A 80 -0.32 5.35 9.04
CA GLY A 80 -0.90 5.80 7.78
C GLY A 80 0.00 5.47 6.56
N PRO A 81 -0.50 5.62 5.32
CA PRO A 81 0.27 5.28 4.12
C PRO A 81 1.54 6.10 3.98
N VAL A 82 1.48 7.42 4.26
CA VAL A 82 2.64 8.32 4.16
C VAL A 82 3.75 7.86 5.11
N GLU A 83 3.41 7.65 6.39
CA GLU A 83 4.35 7.16 7.41
C GLU A 83 4.97 5.81 7.04
N LEU A 84 4.16 4.90 6.50
CA LEU A 84 4.63 3.58 6.07
C LEU A 84 5.59 3.69 4.89
N VAL A 85 5.32 4.56 3.91
CA VAL A 85 6.22 4.77 2.78
C VAL A 85 7.55 5.37 3.22
N GLU A 86 7.51 6.40 4.07
CA GLU A 86 8.72 6.99 4.66
C GLU A 86 9.54 5.95 5.44
N GLU A 87 8.88 5.09 6.22
CA GLU A 87 9.57 4.02 6.94
C GLU A 87 10.19 2.99 5.98
N VAL A 88 9.53 2.66 4.86
CA VAL A 88 10.14 1.81 3.82
C VAL A 88 11.40 2.47 3.24
N LEU A 89 11.32 3.75 2.87
CA LEU A 89 12.45 4.50 2.31
C LEU A 89 13.63 4.52 3.29
N ARG A 90 13.36 4.84 4.56
CA ARG A 90 14.35 4.84 5.63
C ARG A 90 15.01 3.48 5.81
N LEU A 91 14.23 2.40 5.85
CA LEU A 91 14.74 1.02 6.00
C LEU A 91 15.58 0.57 4.79
N ARG A 92 15.39 1.20 3.63
CA ARG A 92 16.13 0.92 2.39
C ARG A 92 17.30 1.87 2.17
N GLY A 93 17.54 2.83 3.08
CA GLY A 93 18.58 3.85 2.92
C GLY A 93 18.32 4.81 1.76
N ALA A 94 17.06 4.95 1.32
CA ALA A 94 16.65 5.92 0.32
C ALA A 94 16.43 7.30 0.96
N LYS A 95 16.31 8.33 0.11
CA LYS A 95 15.93 9.68 0.56
C LYS A 95 14.46 9.71 1.00
N SER A 96 14.05 10.84 1.60
CA SER A 96 12.65 11.09 2.00
C SER A 96 11.69 11.00 0.80
N GLY A 97 10.39 10.83 1.05
CA GLY A 97 9.39 10.72 -0.01
C GLY A 97 9.44 11.89 -1.00
N LEU A 98 9.55 13.12 -0.48
CA LEU A 98 9.67 14.36 -1.26
C LEU A 98 10.89 14.41 -2.19
N GLU A 99 11.95 13.68 -1.84
CA GLU A 99 13.21 13.65 -2.61
C GLU A 99 13.38 12.39 -3.46
N HIS A 100 12.70 11.30 -3.09
CA HIS A 100 12.76 10.03 -3.79
C HIS A 100 11.76 9.97 -4.94
N PHE A 101 10.54 10.46 -4.72
CA PHE A 101 9.52 10.53 -5.73
C PHE A 101 9.56 11.89 -6.45
N ASP A 102 8.90 11.97 -7.60
CA ASP A 102 8.54 13.26 -8.18
C ASP A 102 7.75 14.08 -7.15
N ARG A 103 8.10 15.37 -7.02
CA ARG A 103 7.54 16.24 -5.98
C ARG A 103 6.02 16.33 -6.08
N ASP A 104 5.52 16.57 -7.28
CA ASP A 104 4.08 16.74 -7.50
C ASP A 104 3.34 15.42 -7.23
N ALA A 105 3.92 14.28 -7.64
CA ALA A 105 3.36 12.97 -7.34
C ALA A 105 3.33 12.68 -5.82
N TRP A 106 4.36 13.07 -5.07
CA TRP A 106 4.40 12.89 -3.62
C TRP A 106 3.36 13.76 -2.91
N GLU A 107 3.34 15.06 -3.21
CA GLU A 107 2.40 16.01 -2.58
C GLU A 107 0.94 15.61 -2.89
N LEU A 108 0.64 15.20 -4.13
CA LEU A 108 -0.69 14.71 -4.49
C LEU A 108 -1.04 13.39 -3.82
N PHE A 109 -0.06 12.51 -3.57
CA PHE A 109 -0.28 11.31 -2.78
C PHE A 109 -0.64 11.64 -1.33
N GLU A 110 0.04 12.60 -0.68
CA GLU A 110 -0.30 13.06 0.67
C GLU A 110 -1.70 13.70 0.74
N VAL A 111 -2.17 14.31 -0.35
CA VAL A 111 -3.55 14.79 -0.47
C VAL A 111 -4.52 13.63 -0.70
N ALA A 112 -4.15 12.63 -1.50
CA ALA A 112 -4.95 11.44 -1.75
C ALA A 112 -5.22 10.64 -0.47
N THR A 113 -4.23 10.52 0.43
CA THR A 113 -4.43 9.86 1.73
C THR A 113 -5.47 10.58 2.59
N ARG A 114 -5.39 11.92 2.66
CA ARG A 114 -6.37 12.75 3.38
C ARG A 114 -7.77 12.62 2.79
N TYR A 115 -7.89 12.60 1.46
CA TYR A 115 -9.19 12.39 0.81
C TYR A 115 -9.76 10.99 1.06
N ARG A 116 -8.93 9.95 1.03
CA ARG A 116 -9.36 8.58 1.37
C ARG A 116 -9.90 8.53 2.80
N ASP A 117 -9.26 9.21 3.75
CA ASP A 117 -9.73 9.24 5.13
C ASP A 117 -11.06 10.00 5.25
N LEU A 118 -11.22 11.15 4.58
CA LEU A 118 -12.51 11.87 4.52
C LEU A 118 -13.62 11.01 3.91
N ILE A 119 -13.37 10.36 2.78
CA ILE A 119 -14.35 9.51 2.09
C ILE A 119 -14.83 8.39 3.03
N VAL A 120 -13.89 7.73 3.73
CA VAL A 120 -14.19 6.59 4.61
C VAL A 120 -14.86 7.01 5.91
N HIS A 121 -14.36 8.07 6.57
CA HIS A 121 -14.80 8.44 7.92
C HIS A 121 -15.96 9.43 7.94
N GLU A 122 -16.05 10.30 6.93
CA GLU A 122 -17.11 11.31 6.83
C GLU A 122 -18.18 10.93 5.80
N CYS A 123 -18.10 9.72 5.21
CA CYS A 123 -19.05 9.21 4.21
C CYS A 123 -19.28 10.22 3.06
N THR A 124 -18.20 10.83 2.58
CA THR A 124 -18.26 11.91 1.58
C THR A 124 -17.74 11.49 0.21
N SER A 125 -17.97 12.33 -0.79
CA SER A 125 -17.41 12.19 -2.14
C SER A 125 -16.62 13.45 -2.50
N ILE A 126 -15.63 13.29 -3.39
CA ILE A 126 -14.89 14.41 -3.94
C ILE A 126 -15.34 14.64 -5.37
N GLY A 127 -15.26 15.89 -5.84
CA GLY A 127 -15.63 16.23 -7.22
C GLY A 127 -14.84 15.41 -8.25
N PRO A 128 -15.48 15.01 -9.36
CA PRO A 128 -14.94 14.04 -10.31
C PRO A 128 -13.61 14.48 -10.95
N ASP A 129 -13.39 15.79 -11.11
CA ASP A 129 -12.19 16.34 -11.75
C ASP A 129 -10.90 16.09 -10.95
N ARG A 130 -11.01 15.77 -9.66
CA ARG A 130 -9.84 15.56 -8.79
C ARG A 130 -9.32 14.13 -8.84
N HIS A 131 -10.19 13.15 -9.07
CA HIS A 131 -9.81 11.73 -8.97
C HIS A 131 -8.68 11.32 -9.92
N PRO A 132 -8.65 11.72 -11.21
CA PRO A 132 -7.60 11.26 -12.13
C PRO A 132 -6.19 11.60 -11.64
N HIS A 133 -5.99 12.83 -11.14
CA HIS A 133 -4.70 13.31 -10.66
C HIS A 133 -4.26 12.57 -9.38
N LEU A 134 -5.17 12.41 -8.42
CA LEU A 134 -4.90 11.73 -7.16
C LEU A 134 -4.60 10.24 -7.36
N ILE A 135 -5.38 9.58 -8.24
CA ILE A 135 -5.16 8.18 -8.61
C ILE A 135 -3.80 8.02 -9.28
N ALA A 136 -3.49 8.84 -10.29
CA ALA A 136 -2.23 8.74 -11.02
C ALA A 136 -0.99 8.94 -10.12
N ALA A 137 -1.04 9.93 -9.21
CA ALA A 137 0.00 10.17 -8.22
C ALA A 137 0.18 8.97 -7.27
N THR A 138 -0.92 8.43 -6.77
CA THR A 138 -0.90 7.26 -5.87
C THR A 138 -0.37 6.01 -6.58
N GLU A 139 -0.73 5.81 -7.86
CA GLU A 139 -0.19 4.71 -8.67
C GLU A 139 1.31 4.90 -8.96
N ALA A 140 1.79 6.13 -9.09
CA ALA A 140 3.23 6.41 -9.22
C ALA A 140 4.00 6.02 -7.96
N VAL A 141 3.47 6.37 -6.77
CA VAL A 141 4.06 5.94 -5.49
C VAL A 141 4.04 4.41 -5.36
N LEU A 142 2.93 3.76 -5.73
CA LEU A 142 2.85 2.29 -5.72
C LEU A 142 3.91 1.65 -6.62
N ARG A 143 4.11 2.16 -7.83
CA ARG A 143 5.15 1.68 -8.75
C ARG A 143 6.55 1.86 -8.17
N GLY A 144 6.87 3.04 -7.64
CA GLY A 144 8.18 3.27 -7.04
C GLY A 144 8.45 2.37 -5.83
N LEU A 145 7.45 2.02 -5.01
CA LEU A 145 7.61 1.00 -3.96
C LEU A 145 7.93 -0.40 -4.52
N VAL A 146 7.27 -0.78 -5.62
CA VAL A 146 7.52 -2.07 -6.29
C VAL A 146 8.94 -2.12 -6.84
N GLU A 147 9.39 -1.04 -7.48
CA GLU A 147 10.75 -0.89 -8.01
C GLU A 147 11.80 -0.91 -6.89
N LEU A 148 11.63 -0.07 -5.86
CA LEU A 148 12.51 0.01 -4.69
C LEU A 148 12.66 -1.34 -3.97
N ALA A 149 11.58 -2.13 -3.93
CA ALA A 149 11.58 -3.45 -3.32
C ALA A 149 12.13 -4.56 -4.23
N GLY A 150 12.44 -4.26 -5.50
CA GLY A 150 12.87 -5.26 -6.49
C GLY A 150 11.80 -6.31 -6.78
N LEU A 151 10.52 -5.93 -6.73
CA LEU A 151 9.38 -6.83 -6.90
C LEU A 151 8.87 -6.89 -8.35
N GLU A 152 9.52 -6.19 -9.28
CA GLU A 152 9.25 -6.33 -10.70
C GLU A 152 9.65 -7.72 -11.21
N ALA A 153 8.79 -8.33 -12.02
CA ALA A 153 8.99 -9.68 -12.48
C ALA A 153 10.23 -9.76 -13.40
N ARG A 154 11.30 -10.39 -12.92
CA ARG A 154 12.10 -11.25 -13.80
C ARG A 154 11.73 -12.69 -13.50
N PRO A 155 11.10 -13.44 -14.44
CA PRO A 155 11.37 -14.86 -14.47
C PRO A 155 12.89 -14.98 -14.70
N LYS A 156 13.62 -15.58 -13.76
CA LYS A 156 14.94 -16.11 -14.10
C LYS A 156 14.67 -17.15 -15.19
N ALA A 157 15.04 -16.84 -16.44
CA ALA A 157 15.23 -17.86 -17.44
C ALA A 157 16.26 -18.83 -16.87
N VAL A 158 15.80 -20.01 -16.49
CA VAL A 158 16.68 -21.16 -16.26
C VAL A 158 17.03 -21.65 -17.66
N GLY A 159 18.22 -21.31 -18.12
CA GLY A 159 18.87 -21.86 -19.31
C GLY A 159 20.25 -22.32 -18.90
#